data_AF-A0A958G2Z3-F1
#
_entry.id   AF-A0A958G2Z3-F1
#
_cell.length_a   1.000
_cell.length_b   1.000
_cell.length_c   1.000
_cell.angle_alpha   90.00
_cell.angle_beta   90.00
_cell.angle_gamma   90.00
#
_symmetry.space_group_name_H-M   'P 1'
#
loop_
_entity.id
_entity.type
_entity.pdbx_description
1 polymer ?
#
loop_
_entity_poly.entity_id
_entity_poly.type
_entity_poly.pdbx_seq_one_letter_code
_entity_poly.pdbx_strand_id
1 'polypeptide(L)' 'MDNNDKLYIIDFDSTIIAVEAFEELAKISLKGHADAQHIFEQISQITRAGMEGHMPLTQSLQKRIELLQANKKH' A
#
# COMPACT_ATOMS: atom_id res chain seq x y z
N MET A 1 -25.58 -31.22 -16.10
CA MET A 1 -24.37 -30.95 -15.30
C MET A 1 -24.09 -29.48 -15.47
N ASP A 2 -24.57 -28.66 -14.55
CA ASP A 2 -24.37 -27.22 -14.65
C ASP A 2 -23.05 -26.89 -13.97
N ASN A 3 -22.01 -26.76 -14.79
CA ASN A 3 -20.71 -26.26 -14.35
C ASN A 3 -20.85 -24.75 -14.16
N ASN A 4 -21.44 -24.34 -13.04
CA ASN A 4 -21.65 -22.95 -12.69
C ASN A 4 -20.40 -22.43 -11.97
N ASP A 5 -19.30 -22.31 -12.71
CA ASP A 5 -18.05 -21.75 -12.18
C ASP A 5 -18.24 -20.25 -11.95
N LYS A 6 -18.60 -19.89 -10.72
CA LYS A 6 -18.75 -18.50 -10.29
C LYS A 6 -17.37 -17.92 -9.97
N LEU A 7 -16.97 -16.90 -10.72
CA LEU A 7 -15.77 -16.12 -10.47
C LEU A 7 -16.10 -14.92 -9.59
N TYR A 8 -15.39 -14.79 -8.47
CA TYR A 8 -15.41 -13.61 -7.60
C TYR A 8 -14.07 -12.89 -7.70
N ILE A 9 -14.12 -11.58 -7.93
CA ILE A 9 -12.96 -10.69 -7.87
C ILE A 9 -13.20 -9.75 -6.70
N ILE A 10 -12.28 -9.77 -5.74
CA ILE A 10 -12.38 -9.02 -4.49
C ILE A 10 -11.03 -8.34 -4.29
N ASP A 11 -11.06 -7.06 -3.94
CA ASP A 11 -9.85 -6.33 -3.56
C ASP A 11 -9.34 -6.82 -2.19
N PHE A 12 -8.05 -6.63 -1.93
CA PHE A 12 -7.43 -7.12 -0.70
C PHE A 12 -7.49 -6.07 0.42
N ASP A 13 -6.85 -4.92 0.18
CA ASP A 13 -6.75 -3.82 1.13
C ASP A 13 -8.12 -3.18 1.36
N SER A 14 -8.40 -2.81 2.61
CA SER A 14 -9.68 -2.21 3.04
C SER A 14 -10.96 -2.97 2.63
N THR A 15 -10.83 -4.25 2.24
CA THR A 15 -11.94 -5.11 1.79
C THR A 15 -11.88 -6.47 2.48
N ILE A 16 -10.79 -7.23 2.30
CA ILE A 16 -10.57 -8.49 3.02
C ILE A 16 -9.92 -8.20 4.37
N ILE A 17 -8.98 -7.26 4.41
CA ILE A 17 -8.32 -6.81 5.62
C ILE A 17 -8.74 -5.37 5.96
N ALA A 18 -8.72 -5.02 7.24
CA ALA A 18 -9.21 -3.73 7.74
C ALA A 18 -8.20 -2.58 7.65
N VAL A 19 -7.01 -2.84 7.09
CA VAL A 19 -5.89 -1.91 7.02
C VAL A 19 -5.28 -1.93 5.64
N GLU A 20 -4.52 -0.89 5.30
CA GLU A 20 -3.72 -0.83 4.09
C GLU A 20 -2.40 -1.59 4.31
N ALA A 21 -2.20 -2.71 3.63
CA ALA A 21 -1.04 -3.58 3.84
C ALA A 21 0.29 -2.84 3.63
N PHE A 22 0.33 -1.88 2.71
CA PHE A 22 1.53 -1.08 2.46
C PHE A 22 1.91 -0.20 3.68
N GLU A 23 0.92 0.36 4.38
CA GLU A 23 1.17 1.16 5.59
C GLU A 23 1.69 0.28 6.74
N GLU A 24 1.18 -0.95 6.87
CA GLU A 24 1.70 -1.91 7.84
C GLU A 24 3.14 -2.33 7.51
N LEU A 25 3.45 -2.55 6.23
CA LEU A 25 4.82 -2.78 5.77
C LEU A 25 5.73 -1.59 6.14
N ALA A 26 5.27 -0.36 5.93
CA ALA A 26 6.03 0.84 6.27
C ALA A 26 6.38 0.92 7.76
N LYS A 27 5.44 0.61 8.65
CA LYS A 27 5.70 0.58 10.11
C LYS A 27 6.81 -0.41 10.47
N ILE A 28 6.82 -1.57 9.83
CA ILE A 28 7.83 -2.61 10.06
C ILE A 28 9.18 -2.16 9.48
N SER A 29 9.21 -1.69 8.24
CA SER A 29 10.43 -1.29 7.53
C SER A 29 11.11 -0.07 8.15
N LEU A 30 10.34 0.89 8.67
CA LEU A 30 10.87 2.13 9.26
C LEU A 30 11.19 1.99 10.76
N LYS A 31 11.04 0.80 11.34
CA LYS A 31 11.31 0.59 12.76
C LYS A 31 12.75 0.96 13.11
N GLY A 32 12.91 1.97 13.97
CA GLY A 32 14.23 2.49 14.40
C GLY A 32 14.82 3.56 13.47
N HIS A 33 14.12 3.96 12.41
CA HIS A 33 14.53 5.08 11.57
C HIS A 33 14.22 6.42 12.28
N ALA A 34 15.15 7.37 12.26
CA ALA A 34 15.00 8.67 12.94
C ALA A 34 13.75 9.43 12.46
N ASP A 35 13.49 9.38 11.16
CA ASP A 35 12.36 10.08 10.52
C ASP A 35 11.13 9.19 10.28
N ALA A 36 11.02 8.04 10.97
CA ALA A 36 9.98 7.03 10.70
C ALA A 36 8.56 7.61 10.63
N GLN A 37 8.20 8.45 11.60
CA GLN A 37 6.88 9.06 11.68
C GLN A 37 6.59 9.98 10.49
N HIS A 38 7.56 10.80 10.10
CA HIS A 38 7.41 11.72 8.98
C HIS A 38 7.22 10.98 7.66
N ILE A 39 8.05 9.95 7.42
CA ILE A 39 7.95 9.11 6.22
C ILE A 39 6.62 8.35 6.19
N PHE A 40 6.18 7.83 7.34
CA PHE A 40 4.90 7.14 7.46
C PHE A 40 3.72 8.05 7.11
N GLU A 41 3.70 9.28 7.60
CA GLU A 41 2.66 10.27 7.27
C GLU A 41 2.62 10.58 5.78
N GLN A 42 3.78 10.72 5.13
CA GLN A 42 3.86 10.90 3.69
C GLN A 42 3.30 9.70 2.93
N ILE A 43 3.65 8.48 3.34
CA ILE A 43 3.13 7.25 2.75
C ILE A 43 1.60 7.21 2.86
N SER A 44 1.05 7.50 4.03
CA SER A 44 -0.41 7.47 4.25
C SER A 44 -1.15 8.52 3.42
N GLN A 45 -0.58 9.73 3.29
CA GLN A 45 -1.14 10.75 2.41
C GLN A 45 -1.15 10.31 0.94
N ILE A 46 -0.08 9.65 0.47
CA ILE A 46 -0.01 9.14 -0.91
C ILE A 46 -0.98 7.97 -1.12
N THR A 47 -1.10 7.06 -0.15
CA THR A 47 -2.08 5.94 -0.19
C THR A 47 -3.48 6.51 -0.37
N ARG A 48 -3.88 7.46 0.48
CA ARG A 48 -5.20 8.10 0.39
C ARG A 48 -5.42 8.80 -0.94
N ALA A 49 -4.44 9.56 -1.44
CA ALA A 49 -4.54 10.22 -2.74
C ALA A 49 -4.68 9.23 -3.90
N GLY A 50 -4.02 8.06 -3.82
CA GLY A 50 -4.16 6.98 -4.80
C GLY A 50 -5.54 6.34 -4.78
N MET A 51 -6.06 6.02 -3.59
CA MET A 51 -7.38 5.41 -3.42
C MET A 51 -8.54 6.35 -3.77
N GLU A 52 -8.43 7.64 -3.43
CA GLU A 52 -9.43 8.67 -3.77
C GLU A 52 -9.39 9.03 -5.27
N GLY A 53 -8.42 8.54 -6.03
CA GLY A 53 -8.27 8.84 -7.46
C GLY A 53 -7.66 10.20 -7.76
N HIS A 54 -7.18 10.92 -6.74
CA HIS A 54 -6.44 12.18 -6.89
C HIS A 54 -5.03 11.98 -7.48
N MET A 55 -4.50 10.76 -7.41
CA MET A 55 -3.22 10.36 -8.00
C MET A 55 -3.37 9.02 -8.74
N PRO A 56 -2.76 8.85 -9.94
CA PRO A 56 -2.73 7.55 -10.61
C PRO A 56 -2.13 6.46 -9.72
N LEU A 57 -2.75 5.28 -9.71
CA LEU A 57 -2.34 4.14 -8.86
C LEU A 57 -0.85 3.82 -9.01
N THR A 58 -0.36 3.71 -10.24
CA THR A 58 1.05 3.42 -10.55
C THR A 58 1.98 4.48 -9.98
N GLN A 59 1.61 5.75 -10.09
CA GLN A 59 2.39 6.86 -9.54
C GLN A 59 2.38 6.84 -8.00
N SER A 60 1.22 6.59 -7.38
CA SER A 60 1.10 6.50 -5.92
C SER A 60 1.94 5.35 -5.36
N LEU A 61 1.96 4.20 -6.05
CA LEU A 61 2.71 3.03 -5.63
C LEU A 61 4.21 3.28 -5.76
N GLN A 62 4.66 3.85 -6.88
CA GLN A 62 6.07 4.17 -7.08
C GLN A 62 6.61 5.10 -5.99
N LYS A 63 5.89 6.20 -5.69
CA LYS A 63 6.30 7.15 -4.64
C LYS A 63 6.39 6.49 -3.26
N ARG A 64 5.44 5.63 -2.91
CA ARG A 64 5.45 4.91 -1.63
C ARG A 64 6.64 3.94 -1.52
N ILE A 65 6.99 3.25 -2.59
CA ILE A 65 8.18 2.36 -2.64
C ILE A 65 9.48 3.18 -2.49
N GLU A 66 9.58 4.34 -3.14
CA GLU A 66 10.72 5.25 -3.03
C GLU A 66 10.92 5.75 -1.59
N LEU A 67 9.83 6.09 -0.89
CA LEU A 67 9.86 6.55 0.50
C LEU A 67 10.35 5.48 1.49
N LEU A 68 10.07 4.20 1.22
CA LEU A 68 10.62 3.10 2.01
C LEU A 68 12.12 2.85 1.77
N GLN A 69 12.74 3.58 0.83
CA GLN A 69 14.10 3.32 0.35
C GLN A 69 14.31 1.85 -0.02
N ALA A 70 13.26 1.20 -0.55
CA ALA A 70 13.27 -0.20 -0.89
C ALA A 70 14.35 -0.44 -1.97
N ASN A 71 15.23 -1.39 -1.73
CA ASN A 71 16.30 -1.74 -2.66
C ASN A 71 16.21 -3.21 -3.05
N LYS A 72 16.62 -3.56 -4.26
CA LYS A 72 16.59 -4.94 -4.77
C LYS A 72 17.65 -5.86 -4.15
N LYS A 73 18.52 -5.32 -3.28
CA LYS A 73 19.65 -6.06 -2.67
C LYS A 73 19.29 -6.63 -1.30
N HIS A 74 18.13 -6.27 -0.75
CA HIS A 74 17.53 -6.86 0.43
C HIS A 74 16.21 -7.55 0.08
#